data_AF-A0AB34PZA5-F1
#
_entry.id   AF-A0AB34PZA5-F1
#
_cell.length_a   1.000
_cell.length_b   1.000
_cell.length_c   1.000
_cell.angle_alpha   90.00
_cell.angle_beta   90.00
_cell.angle_gamma   90.00
#
_symmetry.space_group_name_H-M   'P 1'
#
loop_
_entity.id
_entity.type
_entity.pdbx_description
1 polymer ?
#
loop_
_entity_poly.entity_id
_entity_poly.type
_entity_poly.pdbx_seq_one_letter_code
_entity_poly.pdbx_strand_id
1 'polypeptide(L)'
;ETLDVNQCNLRLISPFVVSMLEEKNKNAKLRIYARGNLNVSVIDIRKTLKAIKGLSLDLSNFDNTLIEIANRSSRLRCIEEPLDPYIVESKTDDLYNGSESSSDQESGGTKKKRRNI
;
A
#
# COMPACT_ATOMS: atom_id res chain seq x y z
N GLU A 1 -7.70 -20.74 -16.18
CA GLU A 1 -8.42 -20.76 -14.88
C GLU A 1 -8.35 -19.39 -14.23
N THR A 2 -9.26 -19.12 -13.30
CA THR A 2 -9.33 -17.85 -12.54
C THR A 2 -9.44 -18.14 -11.05
N LEU A 3 -8.68 -17.42 -10.24
CA LEU A 3 -8.73 -17.49 -8.79
C LEU A 3 -9.13 -16.13 -8.23
N ASP A 4 -10.13 -16.11 -7.37
CA ASP A 4 -10.54 -14.93 -6.63
C ASP A 4 -10.01 -15.02 -5.19
N VAL A 5 -9.14 -14.08 -4.83
CA VAL A 5 -8.59 -13.87 -3.49
C VAL A 5 -8.69 -12.40 -3.10
N ASN A 6 -9.76 -11.74 -3.56
CA ASN A 6 -10.06 -10.38 -3.15
C ASN A 6 -10.21 -10.31 -1.62
N GLN A 7 -9.70 -9.24 -1.00
CA GLN A 7 -9.84 -8.94 0.43
C GLN A 7 -9.31 -10.01 1.40
N CYS A 8 -8.39 -10.87 0.95
CA CYS A 8 -7.84 -11.96 1.76
C CYS A 8 -6.67 -11.52 2.70
N ASN A 9 -6.31 -10.22 2.71
CA ASN A 9 -5.15 -9.67 3.44
C ASN A 9 -3.85 -10.45 3.13
N LEU A 10 -3.63 -10.73 1.85
CA LEU A 10 -2.44 -11.45 1.41
C LEU A 10 -1.21 -10.55 1.57
N ARG A 11 -0.25 -11.00 2.39
CA ARG A 11 1.10 -10.40 2.45
C ARG A 11 1.99 -10.88 1.30
N LEU A 12 1.75 -12.10 0.83
CA LEU A 12 2.54 -12.76 -0.20
C LEU A 12 1.62 -13.50 -1.17
N ILE A 13 1.81 -13.28 -2.47
CA ILE A 13 1.21 -14.12 -3.52
C ILE A 13 1.85 -15.54 -3.49
N SER A 14 3.01 -15.67 -2.83
CA SER A 14 3.92 -16.82 -2.80
C SER A 14 3.29 -18.22 -2.66
N PRO A 15 2.32 -18.49 -1.75
CA PRO A 15 1.82 -19.86 -1.60
C PRO A 15 1.19 -20.42 -2.89
N PHE A 16 0.48 -19.58 -3.65
CA PHE A 16 -0.09 -19.96 -4.94
C PHE A 16 0.98 -20.03 -6.05
N VAL A 17 2.00 -19.16 -5.96
CA VAL A 17 3.15 -19.16 -6.86
C VAL A 17 3.91 -20.48 -6.79
N VAL A 18 4.12 -21.02 -5.59
CA VAL A 18 4.82 -22.30 -5.38
C VAL A 18 4.13 -23.44 -6.11
N SER A 19 2.79 -23.51 -6.08
CA SER A 19 2.03 -24.54 -6.79
C SER A 19 2.09 -24.42 -8.33
N MET A 20 2.22 -23.20 -8.87
CA MET A 20 2.39 -22.99 -10.31
C MET A 20 3.82 -23.23 -10.80
N LEU A 21 4.81 -23.25 -9.90
CA LEU A 21 6.21 -23.55 -10.25
C LEU A 21 6.46 -25.05 -10.43
N GLU A 22 5.52 -25.92 -10.03
CA GLU A 22 5.60 -27.36 -10.28
C GLU A 22 5.62 -27.63 -11.80
N GLU A 23 6.50 -28.54 -12.28
CA GLU A 23 6.68 -28.77 -13.72
C GLU A 23 5.40 -29.13 -14.46
N LYS A 24 4.50 -29.86 -13.79
CA LYS A 24 3.17 -30.21 -14.31
C LYS A 24 2.30 -29.00 -14.66
N ASN A 25 2.57 -27.84 -14.06
CA ASN A 25 1.83 -26.59 -14.20
C ASN A 25 2.60 -25.52 -14.99
N LYS A 26 3.77 -25.83 -15.54
CA LYS A 26 4.68 -24.86 -16.19
C LYS A 26 4.04 -24.06 -17.33
N ASN A 27 3.08 -24.64 -18.03
CA ASN A 27 2.34 -24.02 -19.13
C ASN A 27 0.94 -23.53 -18.74
N ALA A 28 0.54 -23.71 -17.49
CA ALA A 28 -0.78 -23.31 -17.02
C ALA A 28 -0.92 -21.78 -17.05
N LYS A 29 -2.10 -21.31 -17.47
CA LYS A 29 -2.46 -19.89 -17.45
C LYS A 29 -3.46 -19.64 -16.33
N LEU A 30 -3.05 -18.83 -15.37
CA LEU A 30 -3.85 -18.46 -14.21
C LEU A 30 -4.00 -16.95 -14.15
N ARG A 31 -5.23 -16.49 -13.96
CA ARG A 31 -5.53 -15.09 -13.64
C ARG A 31 -5.99 -15.02 -12.18
N ILE A 32 -5.35 -14.16 -11.40
CA ILE A 32 -5.67 -13.96 -9.99
C ILE A 32 -6.29 -12.57 -9.82
N TYR A 33 -7.48 -12.53 -9.23
CA TYR A 33 -8.10 -11.31 -8.73
C TYR A 33 -7.73 -11.14 -7.26
N ALA A 34 -6.97 -10.10 -6.95
CA ALA A 34 -6.45 -9.85 -5.60
C ALA A 34 -6.64 -8.37 -5.20
N ARG A 35 -7.80 -7.80 -5.52
CA ARG A 35 -8.25 -6.50 -5.03
C ARG A 35 -8.43 -6.52 -3.50
N GLY A 36 -8.39 -5.38 -2.84
CA GLY A 36 -8.40 -5.20 -1.40
C GLY A 36 -7.15 -5.70 -0.66
N ASN A 37 -6.10 -6.14 -1.36
CA ASN A 37 -4.86 -6.65 -0.74
C ASN A 37 -3.75 -5.58 -0.77
N LEU A 38 -3.89 -4.55 0.06
CA LEU A 38 -2.95 -3.40 0.11
C LEU A 38 -1.56 -3.76 0.69
N ASN A 39 -1.44 -4.90 1.36
CA ASN A 39 -0.22 -5.34 2.03
C ASN A 39 0.73 -6.13 1.12
N VAL A 40 0.43 -6.25 -0.17
CA VAL A 40 1.26 -7.03 -1.10
C VAL A 40 2.48 -6.22 -1.52
N SER A 41 3.67 -6.82 -1.39
CA SER A 41 4.93 -6.25 -1.82
C SER A 41 5.05 -6.15 -3.35
N VAL A 42 5.35 -4.94 -3.84
CA VAL A 42 5.68 -4.65 -5.25
C VAL A 42 6.82 -5.55 -5.76
N ILE A 43 7.82 -5.78 -4.91
CA ILE A 43 8.98 -6.61 -5.24
C ILE A 43 8.56 -8.05 -5.47
N ASP A 44 7.67 -8.58 -4.63
CA ASP A 44 7.22 -9.96 -4.72
C ASP A 44 6.32 -10.18 -5.92
N ILE A 45 5.44 -9.21 -6.24
CA ILE A 45 4.66 -9.21 -7.49
C ILE A 45 5.61 -9.28 -8.70
N ARG A 46 6.64 -8.42 -8.73
CA ARG A 46 7.60 -8.38 -9.83
C ARG A 46 8.38 -9.69 -9.97
N LYS A 47 8.86 -10.26 -8.87
CA LYS A 47 9.56 -11.57 -8.87
C LYS A 47 8.64 -12.68 -9.36
N THR A 48 7.41 -12.70 -8.87
CA THR A 48 6.39 -13.69 -9.22
C THR A 48 6.05 -13.66 -10.70
N LEU A 49 5.77 -12.47 -11.27
CA LEU A 49 5.46 -12.31 -12.69
C LEU A 49 6.64 -12.65 -13.61
N LYS A 50 7.88 -12.52 -13.11
CA LYS A 50 9.08 -12.96 -13.83
C LYS A 50 9.20 -14.48 -13.85
N ALA A 51 8.96 -15.13 -12.70
CA ALA A 51 9.07 -16.56 -12.53
C ALA A 51 7.97 -17.33 -13.27
N ILE A 52 6.72 -16.87 -13.20
CA ILE A 52 5.56 -17.55 -13.80
C ILE A 52 5.09 -16.77 -15.03
N LYS A 53 5.37 -17.30 -16.22
CA LYS A 53 5.00 -16.64 -17.49
C LYS A 53 3.50 -16.66 -17.75
N GLY A 54 2.81 -17.72 -17.34
CA GLY A 54 1.36 -17.88 -17.50
C GLY A 54 0.49 -17.11 -16.48
N LEU A 55 1.10 -16.41 -15.52
CA LEU A 55 0.35 -15.69 -14.49
C LEU A 55 -0.10 -14.30 -14.98
N SER A 56 -1.35 -13.96 -14.68
CA SER A 56 -1.90 -12.60 -14.76
C SER A 56 -2.48 -12.17 -13.41
N LEU A 57 -2.36 -10.89 -13.08
CA LEU A 57 -2.77 -10.31 -11.81
C LEU A 57 -3.64 -9.08 -12.00
N ASP A 58 -4.75 -9.03 -11.25
CA ASP A 58 -5.57 -7.83 -11.08
C ASP A 58 -5.50 -7.39 -9.61
N LEU A 59 -4.91 -6.22 -9.37
CA LEU A 59 -4.66 -5.66 -8.04
C LEU A 59 -5.42 -4.34 -7.86
N SER A 60 -5.60 -3.93 -6.60
CA SER A 60 -6.06 -2.57 -6.29
C SER A 60 -5.02 -1.54 -6.71
N ASN A 61 -5.49 -0.34 -7.01
CA ASN A 61 -4.63 0.79 -7.29
C ASN A 61 -4.14 1.44 -5.98
N PHE A 62 -3.01 0.97 -5.44
CA PHE A 62 -2.46 1.48 -4.17
C PHE A 62 -1.00 1.95 -4.23
N ASP A 63 -0.29 1.68 -5.33
CA ASP A 63 1.13 2.01 -5.46
C ASP A 63 1.46 2.47 -6.89
N ASN A 64 2.08 3.65 -7.01
CA ASN A 64 2.43 4.26 -8.29
C ASN A 64 3.41 3.42 -9.12
N THR A 65 4.32 2.68 -8.47
CA THR A 65 5.25 1.77 -9.14
C THR A 65 4.49 0.61 -9.79
N LEU A 66 3.46 0.08 -9.12
CA LEU A 66 2.62 -0.97 -9.69
C LEU A 66 1.82 -0.47 -10.88
N ILE A 67 1.30 0.76 -10.83
CA ILE A 67 0.64 1.40 -11.98
C ILE A 67 1.60 1.48 -13.17
N GLU A 68 2.82 1.95 -12.95
CA GLU A 68 3.83 2.07 -14.02
C GLU A 68 4.18 0.70 -14.62
N ILE A 69 4.30 -0.33 -13.77
CA ILE A 69 4.51 -1.71 -14.23
C ILE A 69 3.31 -2.22 -15.03
N ALA A 70 2.09 -1.96 -14.57
CA ALA A 70 0.85 -2.37 -15.24
C ALA A 70 0.73 -1.74 -16.64
N ASN A 71 1.08 -0.46 -16.77
CA ASN A 71 1.11 0.24 -18.05
C ASN A 71 2.06 -0.38 -19.08
N ARG A 72 3.11 -1.07 -18.61
CA ARG A 72 4.12 -1.74 -19.45
C ARG A 72 3.91 -3.25 -19.58
N SER A 73 2.92 -3.82 -18.88
CA SER A 73 2.74 -5.27 -18.77
C SER A 73 1.26 -5.65 -18.89
N SER A 74 0.89 -6.30 -20.00
CA SER A 74 -0.47 -6.83 -20.21
C SER A 74 -0.91 -7.89 -19.19
N ARG A 75 0.03 -8.45 -18.43
CA ARG A 75 -0.21 -9.45 -17.39
C ARG A 75 -0.52 -8.85 -16.01
N LEU A 76 -0.38 -7.54 -15.84
CA LEU A 76 -0.70 -6.87 -14.58
C LEU A 76 -1.71 -5.77 -14.86
N ARG A 77 -2.81 -5.73 -14.11
CA ARG A 77 -3.76 -4.62 -14.14
C ARG A 77 -3.92 -4.08 -12.73
N CYS A 78 -3.79 -2.77 -12.59
CA CYS A 78 -4.19 -2.04 -11.40
C CYS A 78 -5.58 -1.48 -11.64
N ILE A 79 -6.49 -1.73 -10.71
CA ILE A 79 -7.90 -1.37 -10.82
C ILE A 79 -8.19 -0.42 -9.67
N GLU A 80 -8.68 0.77 -10.03
CA GLU A 80 -9.13 1.75 -9.06
C GLU A 80 -10.32 1.17 -8.29
N GLU A 81 -10.20 1.16 -6.97
CA GLU A 81 -11.32 0.79 -6.11
C GLU A 81 -12.18 2.02 -5.92
N PRO A 82 -13.52 1.89 -6.01
CA PRO A 82 -14.39 2.99 -5.64
C PRO A 82 -14.10 3.36 -4.18
N LEU A 83 -13.85 4.64 -3.93
CA LEU A 83 -13.85 5.19 -2.58
C LEU A 83 -15.17 4.79 -1.94
N ASP A 84 -15.11 4.15 -0.78
CA ASP A 84 -16.31 3.82 -0.01
C ASP A 84 -17.03 5.15 0.30
N PRO A 85 -18.26 5.36 -0.19
CA PRO A 85 -18.99 6.61 0.02
C PRO A 85 -19.28 6.89 1.51
N TYR A 86 -19.10 5.91 2.39
CA TYR A 86 -19.22 6.05 3.84
C TYR A 86 -17.90 6.38 4.55
N ILE A 87 -16.75 6.35 3.85
CA ILE A 87 -15.50 6.93 4.35
C ILE A 87 -15.63 8.45 4.19
N VAL A 88 -16.27 9.06 5.18
CA VAL A 88 -16.20 10.51 5.39
C VAL A 88 -14.74 10.81 5.72
N GLU A 89 -14.01 11.47 4.82
CA GLU A 89 -12.74 12.09 5.17
C GLU A 89 -12.97 12.85 6.48
N SER A 90 -12.35 12.39 7.56
CA SER A 90 -12.42 13.08 8.83
C SER A 90 -11.83 14.46 8.59
N LYS A 91 -12.69 15.47 8.41
CA LYS A 91 -12.29 16.87 8.51
C LYS A 91 -11.46 16.95 9.77
N THR A 92 -10.17 17.24 9.61
CA THR A 92 -9.36 17.71 10.72
C THR A 92 -10.00 19.02 11.14
N ASP A 93 -10.95 18.96 12.07
CA ASP A 93 -11.45 20.14 12.74
C ASP A 93 -10.22 20.77 13.39
N ASP A 94 -9.85 21.94 12.89
CA ASP A 94 -8.79 22.80 13.41
C ASP A 94 -9.17 23.26 14.83
N LEU A 95 -9.13 22.34 15.79
CA LEU A 95 -9.32 22.61 17.22
C LEU A 95 -8.01 23.13 17.81
N TYR A 96 -7.52 24.24 17.27
CA TYR A 96 -6.63 25.12 18.01
C TYR A 96 -6.83 26.58 17.58
N ASN A 97 -7.93 27.18 18.03
CA ASN A 97 -8.01 28.63 18.16
C ASN A 97 -7.41 29.03 19.52
N GLY A 98 -6.09 28.88 19.64
CA GLY A 98 -5.32 29.32 20.80
C GLY A 98 -5.44 30.82 20.96
N SER A 99 -6.48 31.24 21.69
CA SER A 99 -6.79 32.64 21.94
C SER A 99 -5.66 33.26 22.76
N GLU A 100 -5.04 34.30 22.22
CA GLU A 100 -4.13 35.17 22.96
C GLU A 100 -4.92 36.00 23.97
N SER A 101 -4.60 35.88 25.26
CA SER A 101 -4.83 36.84 26.36
C SER A 101 -4.32 36.17 27.65
N SER A 102 -3.55 36.76 28.57
CA SER A 102 -3.16 38.14 28.81
C SER A 102 -1.90 38.14 29.70
N SER A 103 -1.13 39.23 29.59
CA SER A 103 0.00 39.63 30.42
C SER A 103 -0.22 39.44 31.92
N ASP A 104 0.71 38.76 32.59
CA ASP A 104 1.10 39.05 33.97
C ASP A 104 2.63 39.08 34.07
N GLN A 105 3.16 40.25 34.42
CA GLN A 105 4.55 40.43 34.82
C GLN A 105 4.75 39.75 36.18
N GLU A 106 5.75 38.89 36.30
CA GLU A 106 6.46 38.78 37.57
C GLU A 106 7.96 38.55 37.40
N SER A 107 8.69 39.36 38.16
CA SER A 107 10.12 39.58 38.20
C SER A 107 10.86 38.42 38.86
N GLY A 108 12.03 38.01 38.36
CA GLY A 108 12.93 37.17 39.16
C GLY A 108 14.01 36.35 38.45
N GLY A 109 15.08 37.01 37.98
CA GLY A 109 16.45 36.50 38.04
C GLY A 109 16.86 35.25 37.23
N THR A 110 17.39 35.44 36.01
CA THR A 110 18.17 34.40 35.31
C THR A 110 19.68 34.62 35.51
N LYS A 111 20.31 33.81 36.37
CA LYS A 111 21.77 33.60 36.31
C LYS A 111 22.07 32.66 35.14
N LYS A 112 22.58 33.22 34.04
CA LYS A 112 23.13 32.48 32.90
C LYS A 112 24.30 31.60 33.36
N LYS A 113 24.20 30.27 33.18
CA LYS A 113 25.37 29.38 33.19
C LYS A 113 25.60 28.85 31.78
N ARG A 114 26.61 29.42 31.11
CA ARG A 114 27.11 29.01 29.80
C ARG A 114 27.71 27.61 29.94
N ARG A 115 27.31 26.66 29.08
CA ARG A 115 28.04 25.41 28.86
C ARG A 115 29.19 25.73 27.90
N ASN A 116 30.43 25.47 28.31
CA ASN A 116 31.57 25.44 27.40
C ASN A 116 31.62 24.07 26.71
N ILE A 117 32.03 24.11 25.45
CA ILE A 117 32.35 23.00 24.55
C ILE A 117 33.52 22.20 25.14
#